data_AF-A0A385AG12-F1
#
_entry.id   AF-A0A385AG12-F1
#
_cell.length_a   1.000
_cell.length_b   1.000
_cell.length_c   1.000
_cell.angle_alpha   90.00
_cell.angle_beta   90.00
_cell.angle_gamma   90.00
#
_symmetry.space_group_name_H-M   'P 1'
#
loop_
_entity.id
_entity.type
_entity.pdbx_description
1 polymer ?
#
loop_
_entity_poly.entity_id
_entity_poly.type
_entity_poly.pdbx_seq_one_letter_code
_entity_poly.pdbx_strand_id
1 'polypeptide(L)'
;MHLEKRTTFLLTGCLLLLSAALWLIFGPAKTVTEQAITQSRQVIYARFTLPHLKRDLGYYQGLTPASFGQYAKATQSGTYLVPDLDQAQMLKKTPAGYKAYTAEMMTPQGGAVTPDYVIVSAYDHQRQGNSILSIMDKRTGRHLKNIILKGRPHVGGITYDPEHDLLWVCGRKKARA
;
A
#
# COMPACT_ATOMS: atom_id res chain seq x y z
N MET A 1 -31.19 56.45 -24.63
CA MET A 1 -30.56 56.25 -23.30
C MET A 1 -31.02 55.00 -22.53
N HIS A 2 -32.13 54.33 -22.87
CA HIS A 2 -32.60 53.12 -22.17
C HIS A 2 -32.05 51.79 -22.71
N LEU A 3 -31.59 51.74 -23.98
CA LEU A 3 -31.12 50.50 -24.62
C LEU A 3 -29.68 50.15 -24.22
N GLU A 4 -28.79 51.16 -24.14
CA GLU A 4 -27.40 50.96 -23.69
C GLU A 4 -27.32 50.44 -22.26
N LYS A 5 -28.14 50.94 -21.33
CA LYS A 5 -28.13 50.45 -19.94
C LYS A 5 -28.50 48.97 -19.87
N ARG A 6 -29.43 48.48 -20.71
CA ARG A 6 -29.84 47.06 -20.73
C ARG A 6 -28.75 46.18 -21.31
N THR A 7 -28.07 46.60 -22.37
CA THR A 7 -26.94 45.85 -22.94
C THR A 7 -25.75 45.81 -22.00
N THR A 8 -25.42 46.93 -21.32
CA THR A 8 -24.35 46.94 -20.30
C THR A 8 -24.66 46.02 -19.12
N PHE A 9 -25.91 45.98 -18.62
CA PHE A 9 -26.33 45.07 -17.54
C PHE A 9 -26.29 43.59 -17.96
N LEU A 10 -26.64 43.27 -19.20
CA LEU A 10 -26.55 41.91 -19.75
C LEU A 10 -25.10 41.46 -19.94
N LEU A 11 -24.23 42.35 -20.43
CA LEU A 11 -22.81 42.07 -20.62
C LEU A 11 -22.07 41.86 -19.28
N THR A 12 -22.34 42.70 -18.27
CA THR A 12 -21.74 42.52 -16.93
C THR A 12 -22.26 41.26 -16.24
N GLY A 13 -23.55 40.93 -16.40
CA GLY A 13 -24.10 39.66 -15.91
C GLY A 13 -23.43 38.44 -16.55
N CYS A 14 -23.23 38.45 -17.87
CA CYS A 14 -22.54 37.38 -18.58
C CYS A 14 -21.07 37.25 -18.16
N LEU A 15 -20.35 38.36 -17.96
CA LEU A 15 -18.96 38.35 -17.49
C LEU A 15 -18.83 37.79 -16.07
N LEU A 16 -19.75 38.11 -15.17
CA LEU A 16 -19.77 37.56 -13.81
C LEU A 16 -20.04 36.05 -13.82
N LEU A 17 -20.99 35.58 -14.64
CA LEU A 17 -21.27 34.15 -14.78
C LEU A 17 -20.09 33.39 -15.39
N LEU A 18 -19.41 33.97 -16.38
CA LEU A 18 -18.18 33.42 -16.95
C LEU A 18 -17.06 33.35 -15.92
N SER A 19 -16.88 34.39 -15.10
CA SER A 19 -15.85 34.39 -14.05
C SER A 19 -16.11 33.32 -12.97
N ALA A 20 -17.37 33.13 -12.57
CA ALA A 20 -17.76 32.09 -11.62
C ALA A 20 -17.59 30.68 -12.20
N ALA A 21 -17.91 30.49 -13.48
CA ALA A 21 -17.67 29.24 -14.20
C ALA A 21 -16.18 28.93 -14.33
N LEU A 22 -15.34 29.92 -14.67
CA LEU A 22 -13.89 29.76 -14.69
C LEU A 22 -13.33 29.44 -13.31
N TRP A 23 -13.85 30.03 -12.23
CA TRP A 23 -13.41 29.71 -10.86
C TRP A 23 -13.80 28.30 -10.42
N LEU A 24 -14.90 27.73 -10.93
CA LEU A 24 -15.25 26.33 -10.70
C LEU A 24 -14.37 25.36 -11.50
N ILE A 25 -13.91 25.76 -12.69
CA ILE A 25 -13.07 24.93 -13.57
C ILE A 25 -11.58 25.01 -13.18
N PHE A 26 -11.10 26.20 -12.79
CA PHE A 26 -9.70 26.49 -12.51
C PHE A 26 -9.43 26.86 -11.04
N GLY A 27 -10.44 26.78 -10.17
CA GLY A 27 -10.24 26.93 -8.73
C GLY A 27 -9.21 25.92 -8.21
N PRO A 28 -8.56 26.21 -7.08
CA PRO A 28 -7.52 25.33 -6.54
C PRO A 28 -8.09 23.92 -6.37
N ALA A 29 -7.53 22.97 -7.12
CA ALA A 29 -7.87 21.57 -6.96
C ALA A 29 -7.69 21.21 -5.49
N LYS A 30 -8.74 20.67 -4.85
CA LYS A 30 -8.60 20.07 -3.51
C LYS A 30 -7.43 19.10 -3.59
N THR A 31 -6.32 19.46 -2.97
CA THR A 31 -5.12 18.64 -2.97
C THR A 31 -5.44 17.47 -2.07
N VAL A 32 -5.94 16.38 -2.65
CA VAL A 32 -6.05 15.13 -1.94
C VAL A 32 -4.62 14.70 -1.66
N THR A 33 -4.16 14.95 -0.43
CA THR A 33 -2.81 14.61 0.00
C THR A 33 -2.58 13.13 -0.27
N GLU A 34 -1.45 12.78 -0.87
CA GLU A 34 -1.06 11.40 -1.22
C GLU A 34 -1.22 10.43 -0.03
N GLN A 35 -1.00 10.92 1.19
CA GLN A 35 -1.26 10.20 2.45
C GLN A 35 -2.71 9.71 2.60
N ALA A 36 -3.71 10.50 2.23
CA ALA A 36 -5.13 10.11 2.33
C ALA A 36 -5.50 9.03 1.30
N ILE A 37 -4.85 9.01 0.12
CA ILE A 37 -5.06 7.99 -0.92
C ILE A 37 -4.37 6.67 -0.54
N THR A 38 -3.15 6.73 0.00
CA THR A 38 -2.46 5.53 0.49
C THR A 38 -3.22 4.95 1.68
N GLN A 39 -3.58 5.75 2.68
CA GLN A 39 -4.21 5.27 3.91
C GLN A 39 -5.62 4.69 3.66
N SER A 40 -6.40 5.28 2.74
CA SER A 40 -7.71 4.73 2.33
C SER A 40 -7.57 3.39 1.59
N ARG A 41 -6.60 3.22 0.67
CA ARG A 41 -6.37 1.93 0.03
C ARG A 41 -5.83 0.86 0.99
N GLN A 42 -4.98 1.23 1.95
CA GLN A 42 -4.39 0.28 2.92
C GLN A 42 -5.45 -0.37 3.82
N VAL A 43 -6.50 0.38 4.18
CA VAL A 43 -7.56 -0.11 5.09
C VAL A 43 -8.58 -0.98 4.35
N ILE A 44 -8.82 -0.74 3.06
CA ILE A 44 -9.87 -1.43 2.28
C ILE A 44 -9.50 -2.87 1.91
N TYR A 45 -8.20 -3.23 1.92
CA TYR A 45 -7.70 -4.56 1.52
C TYR A 45 -7.00 -5.34 2.65
N ALA A 46 -7.11 -4.86 3.89
CA ALA A 46 -6.64 -5.62 5.04
C ALA A 46 -7.73 -6.63 5.43
N ARG A 47 -7.57 -7.89 4.98
CA ARG A 47 -8.50 -8.97 5.33
C ARG A 47 -8.66 -9.18 6.83
N PHE A 48 -7.64 -8.86 7.61
CA PHE A 48 -7.66 -8.86 9.07
C PHE A 48 -7.14 -7.53 9.61
N THR A 49 -7.81 -7.01 10.64
CA THR A 49 -7.46 -5.75 11.32
C THR A 49 -7.00 -6.04 12.74
N LEU A 50 -6.38 -5.06 13.41
CA LEU A 50 -5.96 -5.22 14.81
C LEU A 50 -7.12 -5.63 15.75
N PRO A 51 -8.34 -5.06 15.64
CA PRO A 51 -9.50 -5.58 16.39
C PRO A 51 -9.83 -7.04 16.11
N HIS A 52 -9.75 -7.49 14.85
CA HIS A 52 -9.94 -8.90 14.51
C HIS A 52 -8.86 -9.78 15.16
N LEU A 53 -7.59 -9.40 15.02
CA LEU A 53 -6.48 -10.11 15.66
C LEU A 53 -6.64 -10.20 17.19
N LYS A 54 -7.03 -9.10 17.85
CA LYS A 54 -7.27 -9.10 19.31
C LYS A 54 -8.43 -10.00 19.71
N ARG A 55 -9.49 -10.06 18.91
CA ARG A 55 -10.62 -10.99 19.12
C ARG A 55 -10.17 -12.43 18.98
N ASP A 56 -9.44 -12.74 17.91
CA ASP A 56 -8.98 -14.11 17.60
C ASP A 56 -8.00 -14.62 18.66
N LEU A 57 -7.07 -13.76 19.12
CA LEU A 57 -6.17 -14.10 20.23
C LEU A 57 -6.89 -14.18 21.58
N GLY A 58 -8.01 -13.47 21.74
CA GLY A 58 -8.82 -13.48 22.96
C GLY A 58 -9.46 -14.83 23.29
N TYR A 59 -9.59 -15.73 22.30
CA TYR A 59 -10.02 -17.11 22.54
C TYR A 59 -9.02 -17.92 23.36
N TYR A 60 -7.74 -17.51 23.37
CA TYR A 60 -6.67 -18.21 24.06
C TYR A 60 -6.24 -17.42 25.30
N GLN A 61 -6.47 -18.01 26.48
CA GLN A 61 -6.14 -17.37 27.75
C GLN A 61 -4.65 -16.97 27.78
N GLY A 62 -4.39 -15.69 28.06
CA GLY A 62 -3.05 -15.14 28.21
C GLY A 62 -2.35 -14.69 26.91
N LEU A 63 -2.84 -15.03 25.71
CA LEU A 63 -2.19 -14.60 24.47
C LEU A 63 -2.33 -13.11 24.21
N THR A 64 -3.50 -12.51 24.42
CA THR A 64 -3.69 -11.06 24.26
C THR A 64 -2.70 -10.23 25.11
N PRO A 65 -2.58 -10.42 26.44
CA PRO A 65 -1.61 -9.68 27.23
C PRO A 65 -0.16 -10.01 26.87
N ALA A 66 0.17 -11.26 26.52
CA ALA A 66 1.51 -11.63 26.08
C ALA A 66 1.91 -10.96 24.74
N SER A 67 0.98 -10.88 23.79
CA SER A 67 1.23 -10.30 22.46
C SER A 67 1.26 -8.77 22.49
N PHE A 68 0.38 -8.12 23.25
CA PHE A 68 0.20 -6.67 23.18
C PHE A 68 0.65 -5.88 24.41
N GLY A 69 0.89 -6.53 25.56
CA GLY A 69 1.14 -5.84 26.83
C GLY A 69 2.32 -4.87 26.76
N GLN A 70 3.45 -5.32 26.25
CA GLN A 70 4.65 -4.49 26.08
C GLN A 70 4.48 -3.37 25.03
N TYR A 71 3.53 -3.52 24.10
CA TYR A 71 3.28 -2.59 23.00
C TYR A 71 2.00 -1.77 23.19
N ALA A 72 1.38 -1.80 24.38
CA ALA A 72 0.08 -1.18 24.60
C ALA A 72 0.07 0.34 24.29
N LYS A 73 1.23 1.01 24.46
CA LYS A 73 1.42 2.43 24.17
C LYS A 73 1.93 2.72 22.74
N ALA A 74 2.32 1.69 21.99
CA ALA A 74 2.80 1.85 20.62
C ALA A 74 1.64 2.05 19.65
N THR A 75 1.90 2.76 18.55
CA THR A 75 0.96 2.87 17.43
C THR A 75 0.53 1.49 16.96
N GLN A 76 -0.77 1.30 16.73
CA GLN A 76 -1.37 0.00 16.35
C GLN A 76 -0.98 -1.16 17.30
N SER A 77 -0.73 -0.90 18.58
CA SER A 77 -0.25 -1.89 19.55
C SER A 77 0.99 -2.67 19.09
N GLY A 78 1.90 -2.00 18.36
CA GLY A 78 3.13 -2.62 17.84
C GLY A 78 2.93 -3.48 16.60
N THR A 79 1.74 -3.46 15.98
CA THR A 79 1.42 -4.23 14.78
C THR A 79 1.55 -3.40 13.50
N TYR A 80 1.72 -4.09 12.38
CA TYR A 80 1.82 -3.49 11.05
C TYR A 80 0.73 -4.06 10.15
N LEU A 81 0.08 -3.18 9.36
CA LEU A 81 -0.78 -3.63 8.28
C LEU A 81 0.10 -3.95 7.08
N VAL A 82 0.04 -5.19 6.60
CA VAL A 82 0.70 -5.58 5.35
C VAL A 82 -0.30 -5.33 4.22
N PRO A 83 -0.08 -4.32 3.38
CA PRO A 83 -1.00 -4.01 2.29
C PRO A 83 -0.81 -4.97 1.12
N ASP A 84 -1.71 -4.83 0.13
CA ASP A 84 -1.64 -5.52 -1.16
C ASP A 84 -1.65 -7.05 -1.04
N LEU A 85 -2.18 -7.58 0.08
CA LEU A 85 -2.38 -9.02 0.25
C LEU A 85 -3.60 -9.54 -0.50
N ASP A 86 -4.67 -8.76 -0.57
CA ASP A 86 -5.83 -9.11 -1.39
C ASP A 86 -5.61 -8.77 -2.86
N GLN A 87 -5.02 -7.62 -3.21
CA GLN A 87 -4.67 -7.32 -4.59
C GLN A 87 -3.34 -6.60 -4.71
N ALA A 88 -2.45 -7.10 -5.56
CA ALA A 88 -1.14 -6.50 -5.81
C ALA A 88 -0.86 -6.33 -7.30
N GLN A 89 -0.38 -5.13 -7.66
CA GLN A 89 0.17 -4.86 -9.00
C GLN A 89 1.59 -5.41 -9.11
N MET A 90 1.86 -6.18 -10.17
CA MET A 90 3.16 -6.81 -10.40
C MET A 90 3.40 -7.16 -11.88
N LEU A 91 4.46 -7.95 -12.12
CA LEU A 91 4.78 -8.49 -13.43
C LEU A 91 4.49 -9.99 -13.50
N LYS A 92 3.93 -10.42 -14.63
CA LYS A 92 3.80 -11.83 -15.02
C LYS A 92 4.70 -12.11 -16.21
N LYS A 93 5.47 -13.21 -16.15
CA LYS A 93 6.28 -13.67 -17.28
C LYS A 93 5.39 -14.17 -18.43
N THR A 94 5.73 -13.80 -19.65
CA THR A 94 5.10 -14.24 -20.91
C THR A 94 6.17 -14.69 -21.91
N PRO A 95 5.80 -15.32 -23.04
CA PRO A 95 6.77 -15.62 -24.10
C PRO A 95 7.49 -14.39 -24.65
N ALA A 96 6.79 -13.23 -24.71
CA ALA A 96 7.33 -11.96 -25.18
C ALA A 96 8.08 -11.14 -24.12
N GLY A 97 8.24 -11.66 -22.89
CA GLY A 97 8.92 -10.96 -21.79
C GLY A 97 8.08 -10.91 -20.52
N TYR A 98 7.70 -9.70 -20.10
CA TYR A 98 6.84 -9.47 -18.92
C TYR A 98 5.69 -8.54 -19.27
N LYS A 99 4.55 -8.75 -18.61
CA LYS A 99 3.40 -7.85 -18.68
C LYS A 99 2.91 -7.46 -17.29
N ALA A 100 2.27 -6.31 -17.19
CA ALA A 100 1.54 -5.92 -15.99
C ALA A 100 0.47 -6.98 -15.65
N TYR A 101 0.31 -7.25 -14.36
CA TYR A 101 -0.59 -8.26 -13.84
C TYR A 101 -1.05 -7.86 -12.45
N THR A 102 -2.35 -8.02 -12.19
CA THR A 102 -2.94 -7.91 -10.86
C THR A 102 -3.05 -9.31 -10.28
N ALA A 103 -2.32 -9.59 -9.20
CA ALA A 103 -2.58 -10.77 -8.39
C ALA A 103 -3.75 -10.49 -7.44
N GLU A 104 -4.60 -11.47 -7.20
CA GLU A 104 -5.82 -11.35 -6.38
C GLU A 104 -5.73 -12.03 -5.02
N MET A 105 -4.59 -12.68 -4.72
CA MET A 105 -4.35 -13.25 -3.41
C MET A 105 -2.85 -13.46 -3.25
N MET A 106 -2.21 -12.57 -2.50
CA MET A 106 -0.83 -12.76 -2.10
C MET A 106 -0.78 -13.57 -0.81
N THR A 107 0.13 -14.53 -0.78
CA THR A 107 0.43 -15.29 0.43
C THR A 107 1.72 -14.72 1.04
N PRO A 108 1.65 -14.00 2.17
CA PRO A 108 2.84 -13.55 2.89
C PRO A 108 3.59 -14.77 3.46
N GLN A 109 4.93 -14.73 3.51
CA GLN A 109 5.72 -15.89 3.96
C GLN A 109 6.85 -15.56 4.93
N GLY A 110 7.58 -14.47 4.71
CA GLY A 110 8.75 -14.12 5.50
C GLY A 110 8.71 -12.66 5.94
N GLY A 111 9.44 -12.36 7.02
CA GLY A 111 9.57 -11.02 7.56
C GLY A 111 11.03 -10.72 7.93
N ALA A 112 11.47 -9.49 7.69
CA ALA A 112 12.75 -8.97 8.17
C ALA A 112 12.54 -7.55 8.69
N VAL A 113 13.27 -7.18 9.74
CA VAL A 113 13.20 -5.84 10.35
C VAL A 113 14.59 -5.24 10.31
N THR A 114 14.71 -4.07 9.69
CA THR A 114 15.93 -3.26 9.64
C THR A 114 15.86 -2.15 10.70
N PRO A 115 16.86 -1.25 10.81
CA PRO A 115 16.73 -0.05 11.64
C PRO A 115 15.51 0.78 11.28
N ASP A 116 15.20 0.89 9.98
CA ASP A 116 14.20 1.82 9.44
C ASP A 116 12.96 1.15 8.84
N TYR A 117 13.01 -0.14 8.51
CA TYR A 117 11.96 -0.81 7.73
C TYR A 117 11.48 -2.11 8.36
N VAL A 118 10.19 -2.38 8.20
CA VAL A 118 9.60 -3.73 8.29
C VAL A 118 9.36 -4.20 6.87
N ILE A 119 9.89 -5.38 6.54
CA ILE A 119 9.87 -5.94 5.20
C ILE A 119 9.13 -7.27 5.27
N VAL A 120 8.13 -7.45 4.41
CA VAL A 120 7.37 -8.70 4.32
C VAL A 120 7.45 -9.24 2.90
N SER A 121 7.85 -10.49 2.75
CA SER A 121 7.83 -11.17 1.46
C SER A 121 6.48 -11.83 1.21
N ALA A 122 6.04 -11.81 -0.05
CA ALA A 122 4.81 -12.49 -0.45
C ALA A 122 4.90 -13.03 -1.88
N TYR A 123 4.18 -14.11 -2.16
CA TYR A 123 4.03 -14.66 -3.52
C TYR A 123 2.56 -14.69 -3.94
N ASP A 124 2.32 -14.65 -5.25
CA ASP A 124 0.98 -14.81 -5.80
C ASP A 124 0.48 -16.26 -5.58
N HIS A 125 -0.59 -16.41 -4.82
CA HIS A 125 -1.20 -17.70 -4.47
C HIS A 125 -1.55 -18.52 -5.71
N GLN A 126 -2.07 -17.85 -6.75
CA GLN A 126 -2.41 -18.49 -8.02
C GLN A 126 -1.18 -18.88 -8.83
N ARG A 127 0.01 -18.47 -8.38
CA ARG A 127 1.27 -18.81 -9.03
C ARG A 127 1.17 -18.39 -10.50
N GLN A 128 0.93 -17.10 -10.76
CA GLN A 128 0.97 -16.51 -12.10
C GLN A 128 1.99 -15.38 -12.16
N GLY A 129 1.88 -14.40 -11.27
CA GLY A 129 2.77 -13.25 -11.18
C GLY A 129 4.02 -13.50 -10.33
N ASN A 130 4.93 -12.54 -10.35
CA ASN A 130 6.18 -12.55 -9.59
C ASN A 130 5.95 -12.35 -8.09
N SER A 131 6.91 -12.81 -7.28
CA SER A 131 6.91 -12.55 -5.84
C SER A 131 7.31 -11.10 -5.55
N ILE A 132 6.91 -10.56 -4.39
CA ILE A 132 7.20 -9.18 -3.98
C ILE A 132 7.82 -9.13 -2.58
N LEU A 133 8.48 -8.00 -2.29
CA LEU A 133 8.80 -7.53 -0.95
C LEU A 133 8.00 -6.26 -0.68
N SER A 134 7.12 -6.28 0.31
CA SER A 134 6.40 -5.10 0.80
C SER A 134 7.27 -4.38 1.83
N ILE A 135 7.60 -3.11 1.54
CA ILE A 135 8.48 -2.29 2.37
C ILE A 135 7.62 -1.30 3.16
N MET A 136 7.69 -1.37 4.48
CA MET A 136 6.98 -0.47 5.39
C MET A 136 7.98 0.31 6.24
N ASP A 137 7.72 1.58 6.47
CA ASP A 137 8.46 2.40 7.42
C ASP A 137 8.18 1.89 8.84
N LYS A 138 9.24 1.54 9.57
CA LYS A 138 9.13 0.91 10.90
C LYS A 138 8.58 1.88 11.95
N ARG A 139 8.85 3.18 11.83
CA ARG A 139 8.42 4.17 12.83
C ARG A 139 6.93 4.49 12.71
N THR A 140 6.44 4.58 11.48
CA THR A 140 5.07 5.04 11.17
C THR A 140 4.14 3.89 10.80
N GLY A 141 4.68 2.73 10.46
CA GLY A 141 3.93 1.60 9.92
C GLY A 141 3.40 1.82 8.50
N ARG A 142 3.75 2.94 7.85
CA ARG A 142 3.26 3.27 6.52
C ARG A 142 3.97 2.43 5.47
N HIS A 143 3.21 1.81 4.58
CA HIS A 143 3.77 1.21 3.37
C HIS A 143 4.41 2.25 2.46
N LEU A 144 5.59 1.91 1.96
CA LEU A 144 6.37 2.78 1.09
C LEU A 144 6.29 2.33 -0.36
N LYS A 145 6.46 1.02 -0.60
CA LYS A 145 6.46 0.42 -1.94
C LYS A 145 6.49 -1.10 -1.89
N ASN A 146 6.20 -1.71 -3.03
CA ASN A 146 6.54 -3.11 -3.30
C ASN A 146 7.76 -3.19 -4.21
N ILE A 147 8.72 -4.06 -3.87
CA ILE A 147 9.81 -4.45 -4.75
C ILE A 147 9.41 -5.76 -5.43
N ILE A 148 9.33 -5.77 -6.76
CA ILE A 148 9.01 -6.97 -7.53
C ILE A 148 10.28 -7.80 -7.72
N LEU A 149 10.26 -9.02 -7.22
CA LEU A 149 11.38 -9.95 -7.39
C LEU A 149 11.38 -10.55 -8.79
N LYS A 150 12.57 -10.92 -9.27
CA LYS A 150 12.70 -11.61 -10.55
C LYS A 150 12.15 -13.03 -10.42
N GLY A 151 11.11 -13.31 -11.19
CA GLY A 151 10.48 -14.62 -11.21
C GLY A 151 9.69 -14.89 -9.93
N ARG A 152 9.62 -16.17 -9.56
CA ARG A 152 8.62 -16.65 -8.60
C ARG A 152 9.26 -17.49 -7.49
N PRO A 153 10.29 -16.95 -6.80
CA PRO A 153 10.86 -17.64 -5.65
C PRO A 153 9.77 -17.86 -4.60
N HIS A 154 9.85 -19.00 -3.92
CA HIS A 154 9.07 -19.26 -2.72
C HIS A 154 9.82 -18.57 -1.57
N VAL A 155 9.49 -17.30 -1.33
CA VAL A 155 10.32 -16.32 -0.60
C VAL A 155 10.16 -16.45 0.92
N GLY A 156 10.13 -17.67 1.43
CA GLY A 156 9.86 -17.92 2.85
C GLY A 156 10.97 -17.42 3.79
N GLY A 157 12.21 -17.38 3.33
CA GLY A 157 13.34 -16.87 4.10
C GLY A 157 13.79 -15.51 3.59
N ILE A 158 13.67 -14.49 4.42
CA ILE A 158 14.36 -13.21 4.25
C ILE A 158 15.03 -12.84 5.58
N THR A 159 16.23 -12.27 5.55
CA THR A 159 16.92 -11.80 6.75
C THR A 159 17.73 -10.55 6.47
N TYR A 160 17.87 -9.68 7.46
CA TYR A 160 18.65 -8.47 7.38
C TYR A 160 19.99 -8.64 8.10
N ASP A 161 21.06 -8.24 7.42
CA ASP A 161 22.42 -8.18 7.95
C ASP A 161 22.73 -6.72 8.33
N PRO A 162 22.79 -6.40 9.64
CA PRO A 162 23.04 -5.04 10.11
C PRO A 162 24.50 -4.59 9.96
N GLU A 163 25.45 -5.52 9.80
CA GLU A 163 26.87 -5.16 9.66
C GLU A 163 27.18 -4.64 8.26
N HIS A 164 26.49 -5.19 7.26
CA HIS A 164 26.72 -4.88 5.84
C HIS A 164 25.56 -4.11 5.19
N ASP A 165 24.49 -3.85 5.94
CA ASP A 165 23.25 -3.23 5.44
C ASP A 165 22.64 -3.96 4.24
N LEU A 166 22.58 -5.30 4.33
CA LEU A 166 22.10 -6.16 3.26
C LEU A 166 20.83 -6.91 3.65
N LEU A 167 19.88 -6.99 2.71
CA LEU A 167 18.75 -7.92 2.81
C LEU A 167 19.05 -9.18 2.01
N TRP A 168 19.16 -10.30 2.72
CA TRP A 168 19.31 -11.62 2.12
C TRP A 168 17.93 -12.21 1.82
N VAL A 169 17.76 -12.70 0.59
CA VAL A 169 16.50 -13.27 0.12
C VAL A 169 16.75 -14.70 -0.36
N CYS A 170 16.14 -15.67 0.30
CA CYS A 170 16.22 -17.06 -0.11
C CYS A 170 15.48 -17.25 -1.44
N GLY A 171 16.17 -17.86 -2.39
CA GLY A 171 15.62 -18.22 -3.69
C GLY A 171 15.91 -19.67 -4.02
N ARG A 172 14.99 -20.31 -4.75
CA ARG A 172 15.25 -21.63 -5.32
C ARG A 172 15.87 -21.44 -6.71
N LYS A 173 17.12 -21.82 -6.89
CA LYS A 173 17.66 -22.04 -8.25
C LYS A 173 16.89 -23.22 -8.84
N LYS A 174 16.28 -23.07 -10.03
CA LYS A 174 15.99 -24.25 -10.84
C LYS A 174 17.34 -24.91 -11.13
N ALA A 175 17.49 -26.20 -10.82
CA ALA A 175 18.59 -26.98 -11.38
C ALA A 175 18.57 -26.78 -12.90
N ARG A 176 19.74 -26.53 -13.51
CA ARG A 176 19.85 -26.56 -14.96
C ARG A 176 19.40 -27.97 -15.39
N ALA A 177 18.34 -28.03 -16.20
CA ALA A 177 18.03 -29.23 -16.97
C ALA A 177 19.01 -29.32 -18.13
#